data_AF-A0A397PFU0-F1
#
_entry.id   AF-A0A397PFU0-F1
#
_cell.length_a   1.000
_cell.length_b   1.000
_cell.length_c   1.000
_cell.angle_alpha   90.00
_cell.angle_beta   90.00
_cell.angle_gamma   90.00
#
_symmetry.space_group_name_H-M   'P 1'
#
loop_
_entity.id
_entity.type
_entity.pdbx_description
1 polymer ?
#
loop_
_entity_poly.entity_id
_entity_poly.type
_entity_poly.pdbx_seq_one_letter_code
_entity_poly.pdbx_strand_id
1 'polypeptide(L)'
;MSAVETIALADLIARARAMLKAGGRFQMLYAWQPESAPELRYVVAMPGEAAFAQWRVVPENGRAISLAPSSPLLGWYEREVADLFGIAFDGHPEPVPLVLPEGTPPPFAPDRPPLNTGSSDPMPLLDEPDVQRLPWGPVRAGVVESGEFVFYYTGEHIVHYYPQLFFKHRGVEQRFAGLTTDTGVVLAERVSGVGSFTHTLAYAQAIEAAAGCIVPERARLLRVLFAELERLYNHLYYLGHLADTTTLKVGHAEGVLLAEFAKQLNARLTGSRFLRGLATPGGLRRDVTTGQWFGAELARLSKQVRRYVALLARSNSYLDRLMTTGVLDRRTAFDQGATGPVERASGLDRDLRRDHPYAGYDRIAIGVVTEQAGDAHARSLVRTREIRESITAIRHVLDRLEPGPIRVECLAPPGSEGLGWAESPRGSLFYAVHIGGDGRLARVKIKSPSFSNWRAFPFTVHESNMMDYAINEASFGLTIAGCDR
;
A
#
# COMPACT_ATOMS: atom_id res chain seq x y z
N MET A 1 -6.46 -19.92 7.96
CA MET A 1 -6.79 -19.36 6.64
C MET A 1 -8.17 -19.84 6.25
N SER A 2 -8.96 -19.00 5.57
CA SER A 2 -10.12 -19.49 4.81
C SER A 2 -9.62 -20.41 3.68
N ALA A 3 -10.37 -21.47 3.37
CA ALA A 3 -10.04 -22.32 2.24
C ALA A 3 -10.13 -21.52 0.93
N VAL A 4 -9.24 -21.82 -0.03
CA VAL A 4 -9.33 -21.24 -1.37
C VAL A 4 -10.50 -21.90 -2.11
N GLU A 5 -11.50 -21.09 -2.45
CA GLU A 5 -12.68 -21.55 -3.16
C GLU A 5 -12.44 -21.51 -4.68
N THR A 6 -12.63 -22.63 -5.37
CA THR A 6 -12.62 -22.63 -6.85
C THR A 6 -13.94 -22.10 -7.39
N ILE A 7 -13.87 -21.10 -8.26
CA ILE A 7 -15.02 -20.53 -8.97
C ILE A 7 -14.87 -20.84 -10.46
N ALA A 8 -15.92 -21.40 -11.05
CA ALA A 8 -16.00 -21.60 -12.50
C ALA A 8 -16.06 -20.23 -13.21
N LEU A 9 -15.40 -20.11 -14.36
CA LEU A 9 -15.32 -18.85 -15.10
C LEU A 9 -16.70 -18.28 -15.44
N ALA A 10 -17.66 -19.16 -15.80
CA ALA A 10 -19.05 -18.79 -16.09
C ALA A 10 -19.79 -18.15 -14.90
N ASP A 11 -19.44 -18.51 -13.67
CA ASP A 11 -20.10 -18.02 -12.45
C ASP A 11 -19.43 -16.77 -11.86
N LEU A 12 -18.24 -16.41 -12.35
CA LEU A 12 -17.38 -15.39 -11.74
C LEU A 12 -18.09 -14.02 -11.64
N ILE A 13 -18.71 -13.55 -12.73
CA ILE A 13 -19.43 -12.26 -12.73
C ILE A 13 -20.59 -12.29 -11.72
N ALA A 14 -21.39 -13.36 -11.73
CA ALA A 14 -22.56 -13.46 -10.89
C ALA A 14 -22.17 -13.45 -9.40
N ARG A 15 -21.14 -14.23 -9.03
CA ARG A 15 -20.58 -14.24 -7.67
C ARG A 15 -19.98 -12.91 -7.27
N ALA A 16 -19.21 -12.28 -8.15
CA ALA A 16 -18.63 -10.96 -7.89
C ALA A 16 -19.73 -9.92 -7.59
N ARG A 17 -20.78 -9.86 -8.42
CA ARG A 17 -21.90 -8.94 -8.22
C ARG A 17 -22.67 -9.22 -6.93
N ALA A 18 -22.91 -10.49 -6.60
CA ALA A 18 -23.57 -10.86 -5.36
C ALA A 18 -22.76 -10.42 -4.13
N MET A 19 -21.44 -10.65 -4.15
CA MET A 19 -20.53 -10.25 -3.09
C MET A 19 -20.45 -8.72 -2.93
N LEU A 20 -20.35 -7.97 -4.02
CA LEU A 20 -20.35 -6.50 -3.99
C LEU A 20 -21.68 -5.95 -3.47
N LYS A 21 -22.81 -6.54 -3.87
CA LYS A 21 -24.15 -6.16 -3.38
C LYS A 21 -24.32 -6.42 -1.88
N ALA A 22 -23.65 -7.45 -1.35
CA ALA A 22 -23.63 -7.72 0.09
C ALA A 22 -22.77 -6.71 0.87
N GLY A 23 -22.03 -5.82 0.20
CA GLY A 23 -21.10 -4.87 0.81
C GLY A 23 -19.66 -5.39 0.90
N GLY A 24 -19.37 -6.52 0.27
CA GLY A 24 -18.02 -7.06 0.18
C GLY A 24 -17.16 -6.26 -0.80
N ARG A 25 -15.85 -6.55 -0.82
CA ARG A 25 -14.90 -5.81 -1.66
C ARG A 25 -13.69 -6.64 -2.04
N PHE A 26 -13.24 -6.51 -3.29
CA PHE A 26 -11.95 -7.02 -3.73
C PHE A 26 -10.79 -6.22 -3.13
N GLN A 27 -9.76 -6.92 -2.66
CA GLN A 27 -8.53 -6.33 -2.11
C GLN A 27 -7.36 -6.38 -3.08
N MET A 28 -7.26 -7.45 -3.87
CA MET A 28 -6.31 -7.61 -4.96
C MET A 28 -6.69 -8.79 -5.86
N LEU A 29 -6.15 -8.77 -7.08
CA LEU A 29 -6.09 -9.90 -8.00
C LEU A 29 -4.62 -10.15 -8.36
N TYR A 30 -4.23 -11.41 -8.52
CA TYR A 30 -2.95 -11.77 -9.11
C TYR A 30 -3.02 -13.12 -9.82
N ALA A 31 -2.07 -13.37 -10.71
CA ALA A 31 -1.87 -14.68 -11.32
C ALA A 31 -0.76 -15.46 -10.62
N TRP A 32 -0.95 -16.76 -10.58
CA TRP A 32 0.03 -17.76 -10.14
C TRP A 32 0.09 -18.85 -11.21
N GLN A 33 1.29 -19.34 -11.52
CA GLN A 33 1.50 -20.36 -12.54
C GLN A 33 2.24 -21.55 -11.92
N PRO A 34 1.51 -22.47 -11.26
CA PRO A 34 2.04 -23.78 -10.93
C PRO A 34 2.33 -24.58 -12.20
N GLU A 35 3.08 -25.69 -12.08
CA GLU A 35 3.49 -26.53 -13.23
C GLU A 35 2.32 -27.06 -14.07
N SER A 36 1.11 -27.14 -13.50
CA SER A 36 -0.08 -27.67 -14.18
C SER A 36 -0.75 -26.67 -15.12
N ALA A 37 -1.15 -25.50 -14.60
CA ALA A 37 -1.89 -24.49 -15.36
C ALA A 37 -1.82 -23.13 -14.64
N PRO A 38 -1.88 -22.00 -15.38
CA PRO A 38 -2.07 -20.69 -14.75
C PRO A 38 -3.39 -20.65 -13.96
N GLU A 39 -3.42 -19.83 -12.92
CA GLU A 39 -4.62 -19.59 -12.13
C GLU A 39 -4.65 -18.14 -11.63
N LEU A 40 -5.85 -17.57 -11.61
CA LEU A 40 -6.15 -16.26 -11.07
C LEU A 40 -6.60 -16.40 -9.61
N ARG A 41 -6.05 -15.55 -8.74
CA ARG A 41 -6.31 -15.50 -7.31
C ARG A 41 -6.91 -14.15 -6.96
N TYR A 42 -8.14 -14.15 -6.45
CA TYR A 42 -8.82 -12.97 -5.94
C TYR A 42 -8.84 -13.00 -4.42
N VAL A 43 -8.43 -11.91 -3.78
CA VAL A 43 -8.57 -11.73 -2.33
C VAL A 43 -9.76 -10.82 -2.07
N VAL A 44 -10.68 -11.27 -1.22
CA VAL A 44 -11.98 -10.64 -1.02
C VAL A 44 -12.21 -10.41 0.47
N ALA A 45 -12.61 -9.20 0.83
CA ALA A 45 -13.15 -8.89 2.15
C ALA A 45 -14.65 -9.14 2.12
N MET A 46 -15.12 -10.06 2.95
CA MET A 46 -16.54 -10.32 3.13
C MET A 46 -17.11 -9.45 4.26
N PRO A 47 -18.34 -8.93 4.13
CA PRO A 47 -18.96 -8.10 5.16
C PRO A 47 -19.03 -8.83 6.49
N GLY A 48 -18.53 -8.20 7.56
CA GLY A 48 -18.59 -8.76 8.91
C GLY A 48 -17.59 -9.90 9.19
N GLU A 49 -16.75 -10.28 8.23
CA GLU A 49 -15.74 -11.31 8.41
C GLU A 49 -14.34 -10.69 8.61
N ALA A 50 -13.67 -11.09 9.70
CA ALA A 50 -12.30 -10.66 9.96
C ALA A 50 -11.28 -11.35 9.04
N ALA A 51 -11.58 -12.55 8.53
CA ALA A 51 -10.74 -13.25 7.58
C ALA A 51 -11.06 -12.83 6.14
N PHE A 52 -10.05 -12.82 5.26
CA PHE A 52 -10.27 -12.64 3.83
C PHE A 52 -10.65 -13.96 3.17
N ALA A 53 -11.61 -13.94 2.26
CA ALA A 53 -11.89 -15.05 1.35
C ALA A 53 -10.89 -15.02 0.18
N GLN A 54 -10.58 -16.20 -0.37
CA GLN A 54 -9.71 -16.34 -1.52
C GLN A 54 -10.42 -17.15 -2.60
N TRP A 55 -10.51 -16.60 -3.80
CA TRP A 55 -11.09 -17.28 -4.94
C TRP A 55 -10.02 -17.68 -5.94
N ARG A 56 -10.13 -18.91 -6.44
CA ARG A 56 -9.34 -19.46 -7.55
C ARG A 56 -10.20 -19.53 -8.79
N VAL A 57 -9.71 -18.98 -9.89
CA VAL A 57 -10.30 -19.12 -11.23
C VAL A 57 -9.22 -19.59 -12.19
N VAL A 58 -9.52 -20.61 -12.99
CA VAL A 58 -8.60 -21.08 -14.03
C VAL A 58 -8.96 -20.34 -15.33
N PRO A 59 -8.03 -19.58 -15.94
CA PRO A 59 -8.26 -18.98 -17.24
C PRO A 59 -8.29 -20.05 -18.34
N GLU A 60 -9.08 -19.82 -19.38
CA GLU A 60 -9.23 -20.73 -20.51
C GLU A 60 -8.47 -20.18 -21.72
N ASN A 61 -7.58 -20.99 -22.31
CA ASN A 61 -6.77 -20.60 -23.48
C ASN A 61 -6.03 -19.26 -23.32
N GLY A 62 -5.53 -18.97 -22.11
CA GLY A 62 -4.85 -17.71 -21.80
C GLY A 62 -5.79 -16.51 -21.70
N ARG A 63 -7.09 -16.73 -21.48
CA ARG A 63 -8.11 -15.68 -21.36
C ARG A 63 -8.94 -15.84 -20.08
N ALA A 64 -9.41 -14.73 -19.55
CA ALA A 64 -10.38 -14.65 -18.46
C ALA A 64 -11.38 -13.53 -18.73
N ILE A 65 -12.45 -13.47 -17.93
CA ILE A 65 -13.46 -12.42 -18.02
C ILE A 65 -13.09 -11.28 -17.09
N SER A 66 -13.15 -10.05 -17.60
CA SER A 66 -12.89 -8.84 -16.81
C SER A 66 -13.98 -8.59 -15.77
N LEU A 67 -13.56 -8.30 -14.55
CA LEU A 67 -14.43 -7.81 -13.48
C LEU A 67 -14.31 -6.29 -13.30
N ALA A 68 -13.37 -5.62 -13.98
CA ALA A 68 -13.21 -4.17 -13.94
C ALA A 68 -14.50 -3.37 -14.23
N PRO A 69 -15.42 -3.77 -15.14
CA PRO A 69 -16.69 -3.07 -15.32
C PRO A 69 -17.60 -3.08 -14.08
N SER A 70 -17.50 -4.10 -13.22
CA SER A 70 -18.29 -4.20 -11.98
C SER A 70 -17.51 -3.74 -10.75
N SER A 71 -16.17 -3.79 -10.79
CA SER A 71 -15.27 -3.40 -9.72
C SER A 71 -14.04 -2.70 -10.31
N PRO A 72 -14.10 -1.37 -10.55
CA PRO A 72 -13.06 -0.64 -11.28
C PRO A 72 -11.66 -0.86 -10.72
N LEU A 73 -11.49 -0.95 -9.39
CA LEU A 73 -10.20 -1.24 -8.74
C LEU A 73 -9.43 -2.42 -9.37
N LEU A 74 -10.13 -3.42 -9.91
CA LEU A 74 -9.51 -4.60 -10.53
C LEU A 74 -8.80 -4.29 -11.85
N GLY A 75 -9.13 -3.19 -12.53
CA GLY A 75 -8.56 -2.89 -13.85
C GLY A 75 -7.03 -2.81 -13.87
N TRP A 76 -6.39 -2.22 -12.86
CA TRP A 76 -4.92 -2.25 -12.80
C TRP A 76 -4.35 -3.64 -12.50
N TYR A 77 -5.06 -4.47 -11.72
CA TYR A 77 -4.60 -5.83 -11.45
C TYR A 77 -4.76 -6.72 -12.69
N GLU A 78 -5.84 -6.56 -13.45
CA GLU A 78 -6.07 -7.28 -14.70
C GLU A 78 -5.02 -6.89 -15.75
N ARG A 79 -4.70 -5.60 -15.89
CA ARG A 79 -3.60 -5.12 -16.75
C ARG A 79 -2.23 -5.60 -16.28
N GLU A 80 -1.95 -5.58 -14.97
CA GLU A 80 -0.71 -6.13 -14.41
C GLU A 80 -0.57 -7.63 -14.70
N VAL A 81 -1.66 -8.40 -14.59
CA VAL A 81 -1.67 -9.83 -14.94
C VAL A 81 -1.48 -10.04 -16.45
N ALA A 82 -2.11 -9.23 -17.28
CA ALA A 82 -1.96 -9.30 -18.74
C ALA A 82 -0.49 -9.08 -19.15
N ASP A 83 0.16 -8.05 -18.61
CA ASP A 83 1.56 -7.75 -18.90
C ASP A 83 2.51 -8.82 -18.35
N LEU A 84 2.31 -9.25 -17.10
CA LEU A 84 3.29 -10.10 -16.40
C LEU A 84 3.15 -11.60 -16.73
N PHE A 85 1.97 -12.05 -17.15
CA PHE A 85 1.65 -13.46 -17.41
C PHE A 85 1.07 -13.74 -18.81
N GLY A 86 0.79 -12.73 -19.63
CA GLY A 86 0.19 -12.91 -20.95
C GLY A 86 -1.22 -13.51 -20.90
N ILE A 87 -2.03 -13.13 -19.89
CA ILE A 87 -3.43 -13.56 -19.75
C ILE A 87 -4.34 -12.40 -20.13
N ALA A 88 -5.15 -12.55 -21.19
CA ALA A 88 -6.07 -11.51 -21.65
C ALA A 88 -7.37 -11.47 -20.84
N PHE A 89 -7.95 -10.27 -20.67
CA PHE A 89 -9.23 -10.08 -19.99
C PHE A 89 -10.31 -9.57 -20.95
N ASP A 90 -11.30 -10.41 -21.20
CA ASP A 90 -12.45 -10.11 -22.06
C ASP A 90 -13.39 -9.10 -21.41
N GLY A 91 -13.73 -8.03 -22.14
CA GLY A 91 -14.60 -6.96 -21.66
C GLY A 91 -13.92 -5.92 -20.75
N HIS A 92 -12.58 -5.91 -20.69
CA HIS A 92 -11.83 -4.91 -19.92
C HIS A 92 -12.02 -3.50 -20.52
N PRO A 93 -12.32 -2.45 -19.72
CA PRO A 93 -12.62 -1.10 -20.23
C PRO A 93 -11.40 -0.38 -20.82
N GLU A 94 -10.21 -0.62 -20.28
CA GLU A 94 -8.94 -0.01 -20.73
C GLU A 94 -7.85 -1.09 -20.92
N PRO A 95 -7.91 -1.93 -21.97
CA PRO A 95 -6.99 -3.06 -22.17
C PRO A 95 -5.64 -2.60 -22.72
N VAL A 96 -5.03 -1.61 -22.07
CA VAL A 96 -3.74 -1.03 -22.45
C VAL A 96 -2.63 -1.48 -21.49
N PRO A 97 -1.36 -1.50 -21.92
CA PRO A 97 -0.24 -1.93 -21.08
C PRO A 97 -0.12 -1.07 -19.82
N LEU A 98 0.45 -1.63 -18.75
CA LEU A 98 0.60 -0.95 -17.47
C LEU A 98 2.04 -0.97 -16.95
N VAL A 99 2.68 -2.14 -16.93
CA VAL A 99 3.95 -2.40 -16.22
C VAL A 99 5.13 -2.49 -17.16
N LEU A 100 4.98 -3.23 -18.26
CA LEU A 100 6.08 -3.56 -19.16
C LEU A 100 6.06 -2.67 -20.41
N PRO A 101 7.25 -2.28 -20.93
CA PRO A 101 7.33 -1.64 -22.24
C PRO A 101 6.72 -2.53 -23.34
N GLU A 102 6.18 -1.89 -24.37
CA GLU A 102 5.58 -2.56 -25.53
C GLU A 102 6.51 -3.64 -26.11
N GLY A 103 5.93 -4.81 -26.41
CA GLY A 103 6.64 -5.95 -27.00
C GLY A 103 7.52 -6.74 -26.03
N THR A 104 7.61 -6.33 -24.75
CA THR A 104 8.37 -7.08 -23.74
C THR A 104 7.65 -8.39 -23.40
N PRO A 105 8.28 -9.57 -23.53
CA PRO A 105 7.67 -10.85 -23.16
C PRO A 105 7.29 -10.91 -21.67
N PRO A 106 6.18 -11.58 -21.32
CA PRO A 106 5.73 -11.71 -19.93
C PRO A 106 6.74 -12.53 -19.11
N PRO A 107 7.37 -11.95 -18.07
CA PRO A 107 8.49 -12.57 -17.37
C PRO A 107 8.12 -13.80 -16.55
N PHE A 108 6.84 -13.97 -16.15
CA PHE A 108 6.38 -15.17 -15.46
C PHE A 108 5.83 -16.24 -16.41
N ALA A 109 5.72 -15.95 -17.71
CA ALA A 109 5.30 -16.91 -18.73
C ALA A 109 6.02 -16.66 -20.09
N PRO A 110 7.36 -16.76 -20.16
CA PRO A 110 8.13 -16.29 -21.32
C PRO A 110 7.74 -16.92 -22.67
N ASP A 111 7.14 -18.11 -22.65
CA ASP A 111 6.67 -18.82 -23.85
C ASP A 111 5.38 -18.22 -24.44
N ARG A 112 4.71 -17.30 -23.74
CA ARG A 112 3.52 -16.60 -24.23
C ARG A 112 3.89 -15.33 -24.97
N PRO A 113 3.18 -14.99 -26.06
CA PRO A 113 3.41 -13.74 -26.76
C PRO A 113 3.02 -12.54 -25.87
N PRO A 114 3.72 -11.40 -26.00
CA PRO A 114 3.33 -10.15 -25.37
C PRO A 114 1.95 -9.69 -25.87
N LEU A 115 1.03 -9.43 -24.95
CA LEU A 115 -0.29 -8.87 -25.27
C LEU A 115 -0.26 -7.35 -25.50
N ASN A 116 0.86 -6.70 -25.16
CA ASN A 116 1.06 -5.26 -25.25
C ASN A 116 1.65 -4.82 -26.61
N THR A 117 1.41 -5.56 -27.70
CA THR A 117 1.93 -5.23 -29.04
C THR A 117 0.91 -4.47 -29.88
N GLY A 118 1.32 -3.36 -30.50
CA GLY A 118 0.46 -2.52 -31.35
C GLY A 118 -0.59 -1.74 -30.56
N SER A 119 -0.36 -1.49 -29.27
CA SER A 119 -1.32 -0.75 -28.44
C SER A 119 -1.43 0.70 -28.91
N SER A 120 -2.65 1.19 -29.14
CA SER A 120 -2.90 2.61 -29.35
C SER A 120 -2.39 3.41 -28.16
N ASP A 121 -1.80 4.58 -28.41
CA ASP A 121 -1.43 5.53 -27.36
C ASP A 121 -2.65 5.72 -26.43
N PRO A 122 -2.56 5.38 -25.14
CA PRO A 122 -3.69 5.52 -24.22
C PRO A 122 -4.06 7.00 -24.01
N MET A 123 -3.20 7.92 -24.43
CA MET A 123 -3.44 9.33 -24.31
C MET A 123 -4.40 9.83 -25.40
N PRO A 124 -5.39 10.67 -25.04
CA PRO A 124 -6.28 11.24 -26.03
C PRO A 124 -5.51 12.17 -26.97
N LEU A 125 -5.80 12.07 -28.27
CA LEU A 125 -5.43 13.09 -29.24
C LEU A 125 -6.34 14.30 -29.02
N LEU A 126 -5.90 15.23 -28.19
CA LEU A 126 -6.55 16.53 -28.00
C LEU A 126 -5.87 17.53 -28.94
N ASP A 127 -6.38 17.65 -30.16
CA ASP A 127 -5.90 18.59 -31.19
C ASP A 127 -6.74 19.88 -31.18
N GLU A 128 -6.80 20.51 -30.00
CA GLU A 128 -7.46 21.80 -29.81
C GLU A 128 -6.38 22.89 -29.70
N PRO A 129 -6.50 24.03 -30.41
CA PRO A 129 -5.44 25.05 -30.49
C PRO A 129 -4.96 25.59 -29.14
N ASP A 130 -5.85 25.60 -28.14
CA ASP A 130 -5.60 26.17 -26.82
C ASP A 130 -5.20 25.12 -25.76
N VAL A 131 -5.11 23.84 -26.13
CA VAL A 131 -4.71 22.75 -25.24
C VAL A 131 -3.24 22.42 -25.45
N GLN A 132 -2.43 22.60 -24.41
CA GLN A 132 -1.02 22.27 -24.44
C GLN A 132 -0.77 20.92 -23.78
N ARG A 133 0.14 20.13 -24.37
CA ARG A 133 0.65 18.89 -23.79
C ARG A 133 1.99 19.15 -23.11
N LEU A 134 2.08 18.87 -21.81
CA LEU A 134 3.31 18.92 -21.02
C LEU A 134 3.65 17.53 -20.48
N PRO A 135 4.61 16.81 -21.09
CA PRO A 135 5.22 15.64 -20.46
C PRO A 135 6.21 16.09 -19.37
N TRP A 136 5.99 15.67 -18.12
CA TRP A 136 6.86 15.99 -16.99
C TRP A 136 7.44 14.73 -16.36
N GLY A 137 8.71 14.46 -16.63
CA GLY A 137 9.43 13.26 -16.21
C GLY A 137 10.23 12.66 -17.37
N PRO A 138 10.76 11.43 -17.25
CA PRO A 138 10.79 10.59 -16.05
C PRO A 138 11.81 11.11 -15.00
N VAL A 139 12.68 12.06 -15.38
CA VAL A 139 13.56 12.80 -14.47
C VAL A 139 12.96 14.20 -14.28
N ARG A 140 12.49 14.48 -13.05
CA ARG A 140 11.89 15.77 -12.69
C ARG A 140 12.74 16.53 -11.68
N ALA A 141 12.42 17.81 -11.44
CA ALA A 141 13.19 18.67 -10.55
C ALA A 141 13.28 18.10 -9.13
N GLY A 142 14.49 18.07 -8.57
CA GLY A 142 14.78 17.53 -7.23
C GLY A 142 15.26 16.07 -7.24
N VAL A 143 15.34 15.47 -6.03
CA VAL A 143 15.72 14.05 -5.85
C VAL A 143 14.45 13.28 -5.52
N VAL A 144 13.75 12.84 -6.57
CA VAL A 144 12.48 12.13 -6.50
C VAL A 144 12.53 10.88 -7.35
N GLU A 145 11.59 9.96 -7.09
CA GLU A 145 11.54 8.69 -7.81
C GLU A 145 11.07 8.91 -9.26
N SER A 146 11.57 8.07 -10.18
CA SER A 146 11.28 8.19 -11.61
C SER A 146 9.84 7.86 -11.93
N GLY A 147 9.15 8.77 -12.57
CA GLY A 147 7.79 8.64 -13.10
C GLY A 147 7.53 9.80 -14.04
N GLU A 148 6.74 9.57 -15.08
CA GLU A 148 6.34 10.59 -16.04
C GLU A 148 4.86 10.93 -15.86
N PHE A 149 4.56 12.22 -15.86
CA PHE A 149 3.23 12.76 -15.66
C PHE A 149 2.89 13.62 -16.85
N VAL A 150 1.91 13.20 -17.65
CA VAL A 150 1.53 13.93 -18.85
C VAL A 150 0.29 14.74 -18.56
N PHE A 151 0.42 16.06 -18.70
CA PHE A 151 -0.65 17.03 -18.50
C PHE A 151 -1.14 17.56 -19.84
N TYR A 152 -2.45 17.64 -19.98
CA TYR A 152 -3.12 18.46 -20.97
C TYR A 152 -3.78 19.61 -20.24
N TYR A 153 -3.46 20.84 -20.62
CA TYR A 153 -3.88 22.00 -19.87
C TYR A 153 -4.11 23.22 -20.76
N THR A 154 -4.97 24.13 -20.27
CA THR A 154 -5.27 25.43 -20.89
C THR A 154 -5.07 26.51 -19.84
N GLY A 155 -4.07 27.37 -20.04
CA GLY A 155 -3.64 28.33 -19.02
C GLY A 155 -3.06 27.61 -17.79
N GLU A 156 -3.79 27.59 -16.68
CA GLU A 156 -3.44 26.84 -15.46
C GLU A 156 -4.38 25.64 -15.20
N HIS A 157 -5.42 25.48 -16.01
CA HIS A 157 -6.45 24.47 -15.82
C HIS A 157 -6.03 23.13 -16.45
N ILE A 158 -5.93 22.07 -15.65
CA ILE A 158 -5.62 20.72 -16.11
C ILE A 158 -6.91 20.07 -16.65
N VAL A 159 -6.97 19.89 -17.96
CA VAL A 159 -8.07 19.20 -18.66
C VAL A 159 -7.92 17.69 -18.54
N HIS A 160 -6.70 17.18 -18.74
CA HIS A 160 -6.44 15.75 -18.65
C HIS A 160 -5.06 15.47 -18.03
N TYR A 161 -4.98 14.37 -17.30
CA TYR A 161 -3.79 13.94 -16.59
C TYR A 161 -3.60 12.44 -16.77
N TYR A 162 -2.40 12.05 -17.19
CA TYR A 162 -2.06 10.65 -17.41
C TYR A 162 -0.72 10.33 -16.73
N PRO A 163 -0.72 9.57 -15.60
CA PRO A 163 0.51 9.14 -14.95
C PRO A 163 1.08 7.89 -15.62
N GLN A 164 2.29 8.01 -16.16
CA GLN A 164 3.13 6.92 -16.60
C GLN A 164 4.11 6.52 -15.49
N LEU A 165 3.79 5.42 -14.81
CA LEU A 165 4.59 4.88 -13.71
C LEU A 165 5.50 3.74 -14.21
N PHE A 166 5.99 2.87 -13.31
CA PHE A 166 6.76 1.67 -13.64
C PHE A 166 8.16 1.87 -14.23
N PHE A 167 8.63 3.12 -14.38
CA PHE A 167 10.05 3.43 -14.66
C PHE A 167 11.01 2.93 -13.58
N LYS A 168 10.52 2.68 -12.36
CA LYS A 168 11.28 2.12 -11.22
C LYS A 168 10.88 0.67 -10.92
N HIS A 169 10.36 -0.06 -11.89
CA HIS A 169 10.09 -1.50 -11.74
C HIS A 169 11.41 -2.28 -11.61
N ARG A 170 11.63 -2.94 -10.48
CA ARG A 170 12.90 -3.64 -10.18
C ARG A 170 12.76 -5.16 -10.28
N GLY A 171 11.59 -5.65 -10.68
CA GLY A 171 11.25 -7.07 -10.68
C GLY A 171 11.31 -7.65 -9.27
N VAL A 172 10.94 -6.90 -8.22
CA VAL A 172 11.07 -7.37 -6.83
C VAL A 172 10.31 -8.67 -6.62
N GLU A 173 9.12 -8.80 -7.20
CA GLU A 173 8.30 -10.01 -7.10
C GLU A 173 8.97 -11.24 -7.74
N GLN A 174 9.75 -11.08 -8.82
CA GLN A 174 10.54 -12.16 -9.43
C GLN A 174 11.77 -12.52 -8.59
N ARG A 175 12.41 -11.53 -7.99
CA ARG A 175 13.60 -11.72 -7.14
C ARG A 175 13.33 -12.54 -5.89
N PHE A 176 12.07 -12.71 -5.48
CA PHE A 176 11.71 -13.63 -4.41
C PHE A 176 11.82 -15.10 -4.82
N ALA A 177 11.66 -15.43 -6.10
CA ALA A 177 11.67 -16.81 -6.57
C ALA A 177 13.01 -17.48 -6.28
N GLY A 178 12.98 -18.71 -5.74
CA GLY A 178 14.15 -19.49 -5.35
C GLY A 178 14.81 -19.08 -4.04
N LEU A 179 14.39 -17.98 -3.39
CA LEU A 179 14.89 -17.60 -2.08
C LEU A 179 14.31 -18.49 -0.98
N THR A 180 15.06 -18.65 0.12
CA THR A 180 14.51 -19.19 1.37
C THR A 180 13.56 -18.18 2.01
N THR A 181 12.62 -18.66 2.82
CA THR A 181 11.66 -17.81 3.54
C THR A 181 12.35 -16.76 4.41
N ASP A 182 13.46 -17.11 5.06
CA ASP A 182 14.27 -16.18 5.86
C ASP A 182 15.01 -15.13 5.03
N THR A 183 15.55 -15.51 3.86
CA THR A 183 16.25 -14.57 2.96
C THR A 183 15.27 -13.59 2.33
N GLY A 184 14.05 -14.04 2.02
CA GLY A 184 12.98 -13.20 1.49
C GLY A 184 12.66 -12.00 2.40
N VAL A 185 12.86 -12.11 3.71
CA VAL A 185 12.69 -10.97 4.64
C VAL A 185 13.57 -9.79 4.26
N VAL A 186 14.82 -10.03 3.86
CA VAL A 186 15.77 -8.96 3.49
C VAL A 186 15.23 -8.15 2.31
N LEU A 187 14.58 -8.82 1.36
CA LEU A 187 13.95 -8.20 0.20
C LEU A 187 12.65 -7.47 0.59
N ALA A 188 11.83 -8.08 1.46
CA ALA A 188 10.59 -7.47 1.95
C ALA A 188 10.84 -6.09 2.62
N GLU A 189 11.90 -5.95 3.43
CA GLU A 189 12.28 -4.69 4.08
C GLU A 189 12.63 -3.55 3.11
N ARG A 190 12.90 -3.86 1.83
CA ARG A 190 13.48 -2.96 0.82
C ARG A 190 12.55 -2.70 -0.36
N VAL A 191 11.32 -3.22 -0.31
CA VAL A 191 10.30 -2.95 -1.34
C VAL A 191 10.00 -1.45 -1.41
N SER A 192 9.78 -0.81 -0.26
CA SER A 192 9.65 0.64 -0.15
C SER A 192 10.71 1.21 0.81
N GLY A 193 11.32 2.34 0.45
CA GLY A 193 12.35 2.97 1.28
C GLY A 193 11.84 3.54 2.61
N VAL A 194 10.52 3.72 2.73
CA VAL A 194 9.86 4.39 3.86
C VAL A 194 8.91 3.47 4.65
N GLY A 195 8.60 2.30 4.09
CA GLY A 195 7.86 1.22 4.74
C GLY A 195 8.71 -0.04 4.78
N SER A 196 9.57 -0.17 5.78
CA SER A 196 10.43 -1.35 5.97
C SER A 196 9.76 -2.37 6.89
N PHE A 197 9.20 -1.94 8.02
CA PHE A 197 8.72 -2.86 9.03
C PHE A 197 7.38 -3.50 8.66
N THR A 198 6.39 -2.73 8.19
CA THR A 198 5.07 -3.25 7.81
C THR A 198 5.14 -4.18 6.61
N HIS A 199 6.07 -3.93 5.67
CA HIS A 199 6.35 -4.86 4.56
C HIS A 199 6.84 -6.21 5.07
N THR A 200 7.83 -6.20 5.97
CA THR A 200 8.32 -7.43 6.57
C THR A 200 7.29 -8.12 7.46
N LEU A 201 6.48 -7.36 8.18
CA LEU A 201 5.41 -7.91 9.01
C LEU A 201 4.36 -8.64 8.16
N ALA A 202 3.87 -7.99 7.10
CA ALA A 202 2.91 -8.62 6.18
C ALA A 202 3.50 -9.87 5.51
N TYR A 203 4.76 -9.81 5.08
CA TYR A 203 5.47 -10.97 4.53
C TYR A 203 5.64 -12.11 5.55
N ALA A 204 6.12 -11.82 6.77
CA ALA A 204 6.32 -12.82 7.80
C ALA A 204 5.00 -13.51 8.19
N GLN A 205 3.92 -12.74 8.29
CA GLN A 205 2.57 -13.28 8.55
C GLN A 205 2.08 -14.16 7.42
N ALA A 206 2.42 -13.86 6.16
CA ALA A 206 2.07 -14.72 5.03
C ALA A 206 2.78 -16.08 5.14
N ILE A 207 4.07 -16.09 5.51
CA ILE A 207 4.82 -17.33 5.75
C ILE A 207 4.28 -18.09 6.98
N GLU A 208 3.94 -17.38 8.05
CA GLU A 208 3.34 -17.96 9.25
C GLU A 208 1.98 -18.60 8.96
N ALA A 209 1.17 -17.98 8.11
CA ALA A 209 -0.09 -18.52 7.64
C ALA A 209 0.11 -19.80 6.81
N ALA A 210 1.11 -19.82 5.90
CA ALA A 210 1.46 -21.01 5.12
C ALA A 210 1.98 -22.15 6.00
N ALA A 211 2.73 -21.83 7.06
CA ALA A 211 3.29 -22.79 8.00
C ALA A 211 2.30 -23.26 9.09
N GLY A 212 1.16 -22.58 9.27
CA GLY A 212 0.27 -22.81 10.41
C GLY A 212 0.92 -22.47 11.77
N CYS A 213 1.88 -21.54 11.78
CA CYS A 213 2.68 -21.21 12.95
C CYS A 213 1.96 -20.22 13.88
N ILE A 214 2.04 -20.44 15.21
CA ILE A 214 1.52 -19.52 16.22
C ILE A 214 2.67 -18.71 16.83
N VAL A 215 2.72 -17.42 16.49
CA VAL A 215 3.73 -16.50 16.98
C VAL A 215 3.54 -16.20 18.48
N PRO A 216 4.62 -16.19 19.30
CA PRO A 216 4.53 -15.84 20.71
C PRO A 216 3.90 -14.47 20.98
N GLU A 217 3.17 -14.38 22.09
CA GLU A 217 2.45 -13.16 22.49
C GLU A 217 3.37 -11.93 22.60
N ARG A 218 4.56 -12.09 23.20
CA ARG A 218 5.52 -11.00 23.31
C ARG A 218 5.94 -10.47 21.93
N ALA A 219 6.18 -11.36 20.97
CA ALA A 219 6.51 -10.97 19.59
C ALA A 219 5.33 -10.31 18.87
N ARG A 220 4.10 -10.80 19.10
CA ARG A 220 2.86 -10.20 18.58
C ARG A 220 2.70 -8.74 19.04
N LEU A 221 2.88 -8.47 20.33
CA LEU A 221 2.80 -7.12 20.89
C LEU A 221 3.95 -6.21 20.43
N LEU A 222 5.19 -6.71 20.41
CA LEU A 222 6.33 -5.95 19.89
C LEU A 222 6.20 -5.60 18.41
N ARG A 223 5.57 -6.46 17.60
CA ARG A 223 5.23 -6.15 16.21
C ARG A 223 4.26 -4.97 16.10
N VAL A 224 3.31 -4.83 17.03
CA VAL A 224 2.46 -3.63 17.09
C VAL A 224 3.29 -2.40 17.44
N LEU A 225 4.13 -2.47 18.48
CA LEU A 225 5.03 -1.36 18.87
C LEU A 225 5.84 -0.85 17.68
N PHE A 226 6.48 -1.74 16.92
CA PHE A 226 7.30 -1.36 15.79
C PHE A 226 6.49 -0.83 14.61
N ALA A 227 5.32 -1.41 14.31
CA ALA A 227 4.44 -0.90 13.26
C ALA A 227 3.93 0.52 13.57
N GLU A 228 3.61 0.81 14.84
CA GLU A 228 3.17 2.15 15.26
C GLU A 228 4.33 3.15 15.33
N LEU A 229 5.54 2.72 15.68
CA LEU A 229 6.74 3.55 15.55
C LEU A 229 7.06 3.91 14.08
N GLU A 230 6.85 2.96 13.16
CA GLU A 230 6.94 3.23 11.72
C GLU A 230 5.90 4.24 11.26
N ARG A 231 4.66 4.13 11.77
CA ARG A 231 3.58 5.09 11.52
C ARG A 231 3.93 6.49 11.99
N LEU A 232 4.48 6.63 13.19
CA LEU A 232 4.85 7.93 13.75
C LEU A 232 5.84 8.71 12.88
N TYR A 233 7.00 8.12 12.55
CA TYR A 233 7.99 8.87 11.76
C TYR A 233 7.49 9.16 10.33
N ASN A 234 6.66 8.28 9.77
CA ASN A 234 6.09 8.48 8.44
C ASN A 234 5.09 9.64 8.41
N HIS A 235 4.18 9.73 9.38
CA HIS A 235 3.22 10.83 9.45
C HIS A 235 3.89 12.17 9.76
N LEU A 236 4.91 12.19 10.61
CA LEU A 236 5.66 13.42 10.90
C LEU A 236 6.41 13.92 9.67
N TYR A 237 7.06 13.01 8.93
CA TYR A 237 7.71 13.37 7.68
C TYR A 237 6.69 13.85 6.63
N TYR A 238 5.54 13.19 6.54
CA TYR A 238 4.45 13.60 5.66
C TYR A 238 3.96 15.03 5.97
N LEU A 239 3.71 15.37 7.23
CA LEU A 239 3.25 16.71 7.61
C LEU A 239 4.29 17.78 7.27
N GLY A 240 5.57 17.49 7.50
CA GLY A 240 6.67 18.37 7.10
C GLY A 240 6.74 18.56 5.57
N HIS A 241 6.61 17.48 4.80
CA HIS A 241 6.62 17.55 3.35
C HIS A 241 5.43 18.33 2.78
N LEU A 242 4.23 18.14 3.34
CA LEU A 242 3.03 18.90 2.96
C LEU A 242 3.15 20.40 3.32
N ALA A 243 3.83 20.74 4.41
CA ALA A 243 4.17 22.13 4.72
C ALA A 243 5.17 22.72 3.71
N ASP A 244 6.09 21.92 3.17
CA ASP A 244 7.07 22.40 2.19
C ASP A 244 6.42 22.79 0.85
N THR A 245 5.45 21.98 0.37
CA THR A 245 4.74 22.22 -0.89
C THR A 245 3.80 23.41 -0.85
N THR A 246 3.45 23.88 0.35
CA THR A 246 2.70 25.13 0.59
C THR A 246 3.63 26.30 0.92
N THR A 247 4.96 26.14 0.76
CA THR A 247 5.99 27.15 1.06
C THR A 247 6.14 27.50 2.56
N LEU A 248 5.51 26.75 3.47
CA LEU A 248 5.67 26.94 4.92
C LEU A 248 7.00 26.30 5.43
N LYS A 249 8.13 26.96 5.15
CA LYS A 249 9.47 26.41 5.42
C LYS A 249 9.76 26.10 6.90
N VAL A 250 9.25 26.90 7.83
CA VAL A 250 9.38 26.60 9.27
C VAL A 250 8.61 25.33 9.64
N GLY A 251 7.41 25.17 9.10
CA GLY A 251 6.59 23.97 9.30
C GLY A 251 7.24 22.71 8.71
N HIS A 252 7.92 22.86 7.56
CA HIS A 252 8.72 21.79 6.98
C HIS A 252 9.89 21.38 7.89
N ALA A 253 10.71 22.35 8.31
CA ALA A 253 11.87 22.08 9.16
C ALA A 253 11.50 21.41 10.50
N GLU A 254 10.42 21.87 11.15
CA GLU A 254 9.94 21.26 12.40
C GLU A 254 9.42 19.84 12.19
N GLY A 255 8.69 19.58 11.09
CA GLY A 255 8.23 18.22 10.74
C GLY A 255 9.39 17.25 10.50
N VAL A 256 10.41 17.67 9.77
CA VAL A 256 11.63 16.87 9.52
C VAL A 256 12.37 16.58 10.82
N LEU A 257 12.52 17.58 11.70
CA LEU A 257 13.16 17.43 13.00
C LEU A 257 12.42 16.40 13.88
N LEU A 258 11.09 16.45 13.93
CA LEU A 258 10.28 15.51 14.71
C LEU A 258 10.30 14.09 14.15
N ALA A 259 10.24 13.96 12.82
CA ALA A 259 10.40 12.67 12.15
C ALA A 259 11.78 12.07 12.44
N GLU A 260 12.82 12.90 12.48
CA GLU A 260 14.17 12.47 12.83
C GLU A 260 14.29 12.07 14.30
N PHE A 261 13.69 12.81 15.22
CA PHE A 261 13.62 12.44 16.63
C PHE A 261 12.96 11.05 16.78
N ALA A 262 11.83 10.79 16.12
CA ALA A 262 11.21 9.46 16.13
C ALA A 262 12.15 8.36 15.59
N LYS A 263 12.90 8.62 14.51
CA LYS A 263 13.90 7.69 13.96
C LYS A 263 15.08 7.44 14.90
N GLN A 264 15.52 8.45 15.64
CA GLN A 264 16.58 8.31 16.65
C GLN A 264 16.10 7.47 17.84
N LEU A 265 14.82 7.58 18.23
CA LEU A 265 14.22 6.67 19.22
C LEU A 265 14.22 5.23 18.72
N ASN A 266 13.84 5.00 17.46
CA ASN A 266 13.93 3.69 16.84
C ASN A 266 15.37 3.16 16.85
N ALA A 267 16.34 4.00 16.51
CA ALA A 267 17.76 3.63 16.52
C ALA A 267 18.27 3.30 17.93
N ARG A 268 17.84 4.02 18.96
CA ARG A 268 18.23 3.72 20.35
C ARG A 268 17.58 2.44 20.87
N LEU A 269 16.32 2.21 20.53
CA LEU A 269 15.57 1.02 20.98
C LEU A 269 16.02 -0.24 20.22
N THR A 270 16.27 -0.10 18.93
CA THR A 270 16.42 -1.23 18.01
C THR A 270 17.74 -1.24 17.27
N GLY A 271 18.59 -0.22 17.32
CA GLY A 271 19.80 -0.15 16.48
C GLY A 271 19.53 0.15 14.99
N SER A 272 18.26 0.38 14.59
CA SER A 272 17.90 0.76 13.22
C SER A 272 16.92 1.94 13.22
N ARG A 273 17.26 3.00 12.46
CA ARG A 273 16.37 4.16 12.26
C ARG A 273 15.05 3.79 11.58
N PHE A 274 15.09 2.76 10.74
CA PHE A 274 13.97 2.26 9.92
C PHE A 274 13.47 0.89 10.37
N LEU A 275 13.79 0.46 11.60
CA LEU A 275 13.28 -0.78 12.20
C LEU A 275 13.58 -2.06 11.38
N ARG A 276 14.69 -2.04 10.62
CA ARG A 276 15.17 -3.19 9.83
C ARG A 276 15.86 -4.24 10.71
N GLY A 277 15.83 -5.49 10.27
CA GLY A 277 16.45 -6.64 10.92
C GLY A 277 15.72 -7.08 12.19
N LEU A 278 14.42 -6.80 12.30
CA LEU A 278 13.61 -7.10 13.50
C LEU A 278 12.64 -8.26 13.28
N ALA A 279 11.68 -8.10 12.38
CA ALA A 279 10.68 -9.13 12.11
C ALA A 279 11.26 -10.27 11.28
N THR A 280 10.77 -11.49 11.55
CA THR A 280 11.12 -12.73 10.85
C THR A 280 9.95 -13.71 10.97
N PRO A 281 9.75 -14.66 10.04
CA PRO A 281 8.75 -15.71 10.23
C PRO A 281 8.91 -16.40 11.60
N GLY A 282 7.80 -16.57 12.31
CA GLY A 282 7.74 -17.13 13.66
C GLY A 282 7.98 -16.13 14.79
N GLY A 283 8.19 -14.84 14.50
CA GLY A 283 8.26 -13.78 15.52
C GLY A 283 9.28 -12.67 15.21
N LEU A 284 10.29 -12.53 16.06
CA LEU A 284 11.35 -11.52 15.98
C LEU A 284 12.74 -12.18 15.97
N ARG A 285 13.71 -11.52 15.35
CA ARG A 285 15.12 -11.97 15.33
C ARG A 285 15.83 -11.75 16.66
N ARG A 286 15.40 -10.75 17.43
CA ARG A 286 15.96 -10.38 18.73
C ARG A 286 14.96 -9.61 19.55
N ASP A 287 15.16 -9.64 20.85
CA ASP A 287 14.28 -8.95 21.81
C ASP A 287 14.69 -7.48 21.94
N VAL A 288 13.79 -6.68 22.50
CA VAL A 288 14.05 -5.30 22.88
C VAL A 288 13.58 -5.06 24.31
N THR A 289 14.36 -4.30 25.06
CA THR A 289 14.00 -3.90 26.42
C THR A 289 13.54 -2.45 26.42
N THR A 290 12.25 -2.24 26.65
CA THR A 290 11.66 -0.92 26.80
C THR A 290 11.87 -0.45 28.23
N GLY A 291 12.98 0.24 28.49
CA GLY A 291 13.25 0.85 29.80
C GLY A 291 12.42 2.11 30.05
N GLN A 292 12.42 2.62 31.28
CA GLN A 292 11.73 3.88 31.66
C GLN A 292 12.12 5.07 30.76
N TRP A 293 13.35 5.08 30.24
CA TRP A 293 13.83 6.09 29.30
C TRP A 293 12.94 6.21 28.05
N PHE A 294 12.41 5.09 27.55
CA PHE A 294 11.64 5.07 26.30
C PHE A 294 10.29 5.76 26.47
N GLY A 295 9.60 5.49 27.58
CA GLY A 295 8.34 6.16 27.92
C GLY A 295 8.51 7.67 28.10
N ALA A 296 9.59 8.10 28.75
CA ALA A 296 9.91 9.53 28.93
C ALA A 296 10.18 10.24 27.60
N GLU A 297 10.98 9.63 26.71
CA GLU A 297 11.25 10.19 25.39
C GLU A 297 10.02 10.21 24.47
N LEU A 298 9.18 9.16 24.52
CA LEU A 298 7.91 9.14 23.79
C LEU A 298 6.97 10.25 24.27
N ALA A 299 6.93 10.53 25.58
CA ALA A 299 6.18 11.65 26.14
C ALA A 299 6.75 13.01 25.68
N ARG A 300 8.08 13.14 25.61
CA ARG A 300 8.76 14.33 25.07
C ARG A 300 8.40 14.57 23.61
N LEU A 301 8.50 13.53 22.76
CA LEU A 301 8.06 13.59 21.36
C LEU A 301 6.59 13.99 21.27
N SER A 302 5.71 13.32 22.01
CA SER A 302 4.27 13.62 22.03
C SER A 302 3.97 15.09 22.37
N LYS A 303 4.68 15.68 23.33
CA LYS A 303 4.53 17.11 23.68
C LYS A 303 4.93 18.02 22.52
N GLN A 304 6.06 17.74 21.87
CA GLN A 304 6.54 18.57 20.75
C GLN A 304 5.62 18.44 19.53
N VAL A 305 5.16 17.23 19.22
CA VAL A 305 4.21 17.00 18.12
C VAL A 305 2.89 17.74 18.33
N ARG A 306 2.35 17.75 19.56
CA ARG A 306 1.14 18.53 19.86
C ARG A 306 1.33 20.02 19.59
N ARG A 307 2.50 20.57 19.92
CA ARG A 307 2.84 21.97 19.63
C ARG A 307 2.91 22.20 18.12
N TYR A 308 3.65 21.36 17.40
CA TYR A 308 3.81 21.45 15.96
C TYR A 308 2.47 21.43 15.21
N VAL A 309 1.62 20.45 15.51
CA VAL A 309 0.28 20.33 14.93
C VAL A 309 -0.58 21.56 15.23
N ALA A 310 -0.51 22.10 16.46
CA ALA A 310 -1.26 23.29 16.83
C ALA A 310 -0.78 24.54 16.07
N LEU A 311 0.51 24.62 15.72
CA LEU A 311 1.05 25.71 14.89
C LEU A 311 0.60 25.59 13.43
N LEU A 312 0.62 24.38 12.85
CA LEU A 312 0.09 24.14 11.50
C LEU A 312 -1.39 24.51 11.42
N ALA A 313 -2.19 24.09 12.40
CA ALA A 313 -3.63 24.35 12.45
C ALA A 313 -4.00 25.84 12.65
N ARG A 314 -3.04 26.71 12.96
CA ARG A 314 -3.25 28.17 13.09
C ARG A 314 -2.63 28.96 11.94
N SER A 315 -1.96 28.29 11.02
CA SER A 315 -1.31 28.93 9.87
C SER A 315 -2.32 29.09 8.74
N ASN A 316 -3.00 30.23 8.64
CA ASN A 316 -4.03 30.46 7.62
C ASN A 316 -3.51 30.26 6.19
N SER A 317 -2.30 30.75 5.88
CA SER A 317 -1.67 30.56 4.56
C SER A 317 -1.40 29.10 4.21
N TYR A 318 -1.23 28.24 5.20
CA TYR A 318 -1.10 26.79 5.01
C TYR A 318 -2.47 26.16 4.76
N LEU A 319 -3.46 26.48 5.59
CA LEU A 319 -4.81 25.90 5.50
C LEU A 319 -5.51 26.28 4.19
N ASP A 320 -5.38 27.53 3.76
CA ASP A 320 -5.96 28.06 2.52
C ASP A 320 -5.51 27.28 1.28
N ARG A 321 -4.25 26.81 1.27
CA ARG A 321 -3.68 26.01 0.18
C ARG A 321 -4.09 24.53 0.22
N LEU A 322 -4.61 24.03 1.34
CA LEU A 322 -4.97 22.62 1.52
C LEU A 322 -6.47 22.35 1.40
N MET A 323 -7.30 23.25 1.92
CA MET A 323 -8.75 23.12 1.84
C MET A 323 -9.16 23.18 0.38
N THR A 324 -10.08 22.31 -0.03
CA THR A 324 -10.57 22.16 -1.42
C THR A 324 -9.55 21.64 -2.44
N THR A 325 -8.27 21.49 -2.08
CA THR A 325 -7.24 20.95 -2.98
C THR A 325 -7.32 19.44 -3.10
N GLY A 326 -7.47 18.93 -4.32
CA GLY A 326 -7.40 17.50 -4.64
C GLY A 326 -8.47 16.67 -3.92
N VAL A 327 -9.73 17.09 -4.02
CA VAL A 327 -10.89 16.41 -3.45
C VAL A 327 -11.05 15.03 -4.09
N LEU A 328 -11.12 13.99 -3.26
CA LEU A 328 -11.53 12.64 -3.65
C LEU A 328 -12.86 12.32 -2.98
N ASP A 329 -13.94 12.17 -3.75
CA ASP A 329 -15.23 11.85 -3.18
C ASP A 329 -15.28 10.38 -2.68
N ARG A 330 -16.20 10.11 -1.75
CA ARG A 330 -16.36 8.81 -1.10
C ARG A 330 -16.56 7.67 -2.10
N ARG A 331 -17.38 7.88 -3.14
CA ARG A 331 -17.73 6.83 -4.09
C ARG A 331 -16.53 6.50 -4.97
N THR A 332 -15.86 7.51 -5.51
CA THR A 332 -14.63 7.31 -6.30
C THR A 332 -13.53 6.68 -5.45
N ALA A 333 -13.33 7.12 -4.19
CA ALA A 333 -12.39 6.46 -3.28
C ALA A 333 -12.71 4.97 -3.09
N PHE A 334 -14.00 4.62 -2.96
CA PHE A 334 -14.41 3.23 -2.83
C PHE A 334 -14.18 2.46 -4.14
N ASP A 335 -14.79 2.90 -5.25
CA ASP A 335 -14.80 2.21 -6.54
C ASP A 335 -13.39 2.04 -7.10
N GLN A 336 -12.52 3.05 -6.89
CA GLN A 336 -11.16 3.05 -7.43
C GLN A 336 -10.14 2.33 -6.55
N GLY A 337 -10.55 1.81 -5.39
CA GLY A 337 -9.68 0.99 -4.57
C GLY A 337 -8.79 1.78 -3.59
N ALA A 338 -9.04 3.07 -3.36
CA ALA A 338 -8.24 3.88 -2.43
C ALA A 338 -8.16 3.23 -1.05
N THR A 339 -7.05 3.46 -0.35
CA THR A 339 -6.79 2.84 0.96
C THR A 339 -6.05 3.73 1.95
N GLY A 340 -6.21 3.43 3.24
CA GLY A 340 -5.49 4.06 4.34
C GLY A 340 -6.01 5.45 4.69
N PRO A 341 -5.11 6.40 5.00
CA PRO A 341 -5.54 7.75 5.30
C PRO A 341 -6.27 8.44 4.13
N VAL A 342 -6.07 8.00 2.88
CA VAL A 342 -6.72 8.56 1.70
C VAL A 342 -8.21 8.21 1.65
N GLU A 343 -8.57 6.95 1.83
CA GLU A 343 -9.98 6.53 1.88
C GLU A 343 -10.69 7.08 3.12
N ARG A 344 -9.99 7.10 4.26
CA ARG A 344 -10.51 7.60 5.53
C ARG A 344 -10.78 9.11 5.48
N ALA A 345 -10.00 9.85 4.70
CA ALA A 345 -10.25 11.28 4.46
C ALA A 345 -11.51 11.54 3.62
N SER A 346 -11.96 10.52 2.89
CA SER A 346 -13.16 10.53 2.03
C SER A 346 -14.36 9.85 2.71
N GLY A 347 -14.31 9.66 4.03
CA GLY A 347 -15.39 9.14 4.85
C GLY A 347 -15.47 7.63 5.00
N LEU A 348 -14.57 6.87 4.38
CA LEU A 348 -14.59 5.40 4.45
C LEU A 348 -13.97 4.94 5.78
N ASP A 349 -14.83 4.50 6.71
CA ASP A 349 -14.45 3.97 8.01
C ASP A 349 -13.90 2.53 7.88
N ARG A 350 -12.64 2.43 7.42
CA ARG A 350 -11.92 1.15 7.27
C ARG A 350 -10.49 1.25 7.75
N ASP A 351 -10.07 0.24 8.49
CA ASP A 351 -8.70 0.07 8.95
C ASP A 351 -8.41 -1.40 9.22
N LEU A 352 -7.39 -1.98 8.58
CA LEU A 352 -7.08 -3.40 8.77
C LEU A 352 -6.73 -3.74 10.22
N ARG A 353 -6.26 -2.77 11.03
CA ARG A 353 -5.94 -3.03 12.45
C ARG A 353 -7.19 -3.33 13.26
N ARG A 354 -8.34 -2.72 12.92
CA ARG A 354 -9.62 -2.93 13.60
C ARG A 354 -10.45 -4.01 12.92
N ASP A 355 -10.59 -3.93 11.60
CA ASP A 355 -11.56 -4.74 10.85
C ASP A 355 -11.02 -6.13 10.52
N HIS A 356 -9.70 -6.26 10.35
CA HIS A 356 -9.00 -7.50 10.04
C HIS A 356 -7.77 -7.67 10.94
N PRO A 357 -7.96 -7.71 12.28
CA PRO A 357 -6.87 -7.58 13.23
C PRO A 357 -5.80 -8.66 13.05
N TYR A 358 -4.54 -8.26 13.17
CA TYR A 358 -3.35 -9.09 12.94
C TYR A 358 -2.27 -8.76 13.98
N ALA A 359 -1.18 -9.54 14.01
CA ALA A 359 -0.10 -9.43 14.99
C ALA A 359 -0.59 -9.39 16.44
N GLY A 360 -0.94 -8.23 17.00
CA GLY A 360 -1.55 -8.11 18.33
C GLY A 360 -2.64 -7.03 18.40
N TYR A 361 -3.12 -6.55 17.26
CA TYR A 361 -4.13 -5.48 17.21
C TYR A 361 -5.51 -5.94 17.71
N ASP A 362 -5.78 -7.25 17.78
CA ASP A 362 -6.99 -7.82 18.37
C ASP A 362 -7.16 -7.47 19.87
N ARG A 363 -6.07 -7.08 20.54
CA ARG A 363 -6.04 -6.72 21.96
C ARG A 363 -6.06 -5.21 22.21
N ILE A 364 -6.05 -4.40 21.15
CA ILE A 364 -5.87 -2.95 21.23
C ILE A 364 -7.08 -2.28 20.58
N ALA A 365 -7.78 -1.45 21.35
CA ALA A 365 -8.84 -0.62 20.80
C ALA A 365 -8.22 0.49 19.94
N ILE A 366 -8.36 0.38 18.62
CA ILE A 366 -7.90 1.39 17.66
C ILE A 366 -9.05 2.34 17.34
N GLY A 367 -8.88 3.63 17.65
CA GLY A 367 -9.79 4.68 17.19
C GLY A 367 -9.57 4.98 15.72
N VAL A 368 -10.44 4.48 14.83
CA VAL A 368 -10.34 4.77 13.40
C VAL A 368 -10.75 6.23 13.15
N VAL A 369 -9.85 6.99 12.55
CA VAL A 369 -10.07 8.41 12.26
C VAL A 369 -10.59 8.57 10.85
N THR A 370 -11.73 9.25 10.69
CA THR A 370 -12.29 9.62 9.38
C THR A 370 -12.48 11.12 9.26
N GLU A 371 -12.48 11.60 8.02
CA GLU A 371 -12.94 12.93 7.61
C GLU A 371 -13.89 12.79 6.42
N GLN A 372 -14.61 13.85 6.04
CA GLN A 372 -15.61 13.78 4.95
C GLN A 372 -15.23 14.57 3.71
N ALA A 373 -14.37 15.59 3.84
CA ALA A 373 -14.12 16.53 2.74
C ALA A 373 -13.28 15.94 1.60
N GLY A 374 -12.49 14.88 1.84
CA GLY A 374 -11.71 14.21 0.81
C GLY A 374 -10.56 15.05 0.22
N ASP A 375 -10.30 16.26 0.71
CA ASP A 375 -9.25 17.16 0.24
C ASP A 375 -7.89 16.93 0.95
N ALA A 376 -6.88 17.71 0.58
CA ALA A 376 -5.55 17.63 1.16
C ALA A 376 -5.55 17.95 2.68
N HIS A 377 -6.46 18.82 3.13
CA HIS A 377 -6.62 19.13 4.55
C HIS A 377 -7.22 17.95 5.33
N ALA A 378 -8.28 17.31 4.82
CA ALA A 378 -8.86 16.10 5.41
C ALA A 378 -7.82 14.98 5.53
N ARG A 379 -7.00 14.77 4.48
CA ARG A 379 -5.89 13.80 4.50
C ARG A 379 -4.82 14.13 5.55
N SER A 380 -4.56 15.41 5.82
CA SER A 380 -3.62 15.84 6.85
C SER A 380 -4.19 15.69 8.26
N LEU A 381 -5.48 15.95 8.45
CA LEU A 381 -6.20 15.76 9.71
C LEU A 381 -6.25 14.29 10.14
N VAL A 382 -6.55 13.38 9.20
CA VAL A 382 -6.55 11.93 9.48
C VAL A 382 -5.19 11.49 10.01
N ARG A 383 -4.10 11.82 9.30
CA ARG A 383 -2.73 11.44 9.73
C ARG A 383 -2.31 12.11 11.04
N THR A 384 -2.73 13.35 11.25
CA THR A 384 -2.48 14.08 12.51
C THR A 384 -3.12 13.39 13.70
N ARG A 385 -4.35 12.90 13.57
CA ARG A 385 -5.03 12.18 14.65
C ARG A 385 -4.53 10.74 14.76
N GLU A 386 -4.17 10.08 13.66
CA GLU A 386 -3.50 8.77 13.69
C GLU A 386 -2.21 8.80 14.51
N ILE A 387 -1.43 9.90 14.50
CA ILE A 387 -0.27 10.04 15.40
C ILE A 387 -0.67 9.89 16.88
N ARG A 388 -1.80 10.46 17.29
CA ARG A 388 -2.30 10.36 18.67
C ARG A 388 -2.72 8.93 19.00
N GLU A 389 -3.39 8.28 18.06
CA GLU A 389 -3.78 6.87 18.18
C GLU A 389 -2.56 5.94 18.26
N SER A 390 -1.53 6.16 17.44
CA SER A 390 -0.26 5.42 17.51
C SER A 390 0.42 5.55 18.87
N ILE A 391 0.50 6.76 19.43
CA ILE A 391 1.10 6.96 20.77
C ILE A 391 0.28 6.23 21.84
N THR A 392 -1.04 6.20 21.71
CA THR A 392 -1.94 5.49 22.63
C THR A 392 -1.75 3.99 22.52
N ALA A 393 -1.71 3.44 21.30
CA ALA A 393 -1.42 2.02 21.05
C ALA A 393 -0.05 1.61 21.58
N ILE A 394 0.99 2.43 21.38
CA ILE A 394 2.33 2.18 21.91
C ILE A 394 2.29 2.09 23.45
N ARG A 395 1.63 3.04 24.13
CA ARG A 395 1.49 2.99 25.60
C ARG A 395 0.76 1.73 26.06
N HIS A 396 -0.33 1.40 25.39
CA HIS A 396 -1.10 0.19 25.69
C HIS A 396 -0.26 -1.10 25.58
N VAL A 397 0.61 -1.17 24.57
CA VAL A 397 1.58 -2.28 24.41
C VAL A 397 2.60 -2.28 25.55
N LEU A 398 3.19 -1.12 25.87
CA LEU A 398 4.18 -1.02 26.96
C LEU A 398 3.63 -1.48 28.30
N ASP A 399 2.36 -1.17 28.60
CA ASP A 399 1.70 -1.54 29.85
C ASP A 399 1.40 -3.05 29.97
N ARG A 400 1.45 -3.80 28.85
CA ARG A 400 1.12 -5.24 28.77
C ARG A 400 2.30 -6.10 28.34
N LEU A 401 3.47 -5.51 28.19
CA LEU A 401 4.63 -6.18 27.63
C LEU A 401 5.28 -7.09 28.67
N GLU A 402 4.81 -8.33 28.76
CA GLU A 402 5.38 -9.35 29.65
C GLU A 402 6.64 -10.02 29.06
N PRO A 403 7.58 -10.50 29.89
CA PRO A 403 8.67 -11.37 29.45
C PRO A 403 8.15 -12.67 28.82
N GLY A 404 8.87 -13.22 27.86
CA GLY A 404 8.48 -14.47 27.20
C GLY A 404 9.27 -14.75 25.93
N PRO A 405 9.01 -15.88 25.25
CA PRO A 405 9.64 -16.19 23.98
C PRO A 405 9.26 -15.15 22.93
N ILE A 406 10.20 -14.83 22.04
CA ILE A 406 9.99 -13.87 20.93
C ILE A 406 10.02 -14.54 19.56
N ARG A 407 10.30 -15.83 19.50
CA ARG A 407 10.42 -16.59 18.26
C ARG A 407 10.05 -18.04 18.50
N VAL A 408 9.38 -18.61 17.52
CA VAL A 408 9.23 -20.06 17.34
C VAL A 408 9.78 -20.44 15.97
N GLU A 409 10.09 -21.72 15.78
CA GLU A 409 10.40 -22.24 14.46
C GLU A 409 9.16 -22.18 13.57
N CYS A 410 9.34 -21.74 12.32
CA CYS A 410 8.26 -21.48 11.38
C CYS A 410 8.70 -21.94 9.98
N LEU A 411 8.56 -23.24 9.73
CA LEU A 411 8.89 -23.87 8.46
C LEU A 411 7.61 -24.07 7.64
N ALA A 412 7.50 -23.37 6.52
CA ALA A 412 6.37 -23.54 5.62
C ALA A 412 6.54 -24.84 4.82
N PRO A 413 5.56 -25.77 4.83
CA PRO A 413 5.65 -27.00 4.06
C PRO A 413 5.78 -26.74 2.55
N PRO A 414 6.46 -27.61 1.79
CA PRO A 414 6.44 -27.54 0.33
C PRO A 414 5.01 -27.56 -0.23
N GLY A 415 4.74 -26.75 -1.26
CA GLY A 415 3.40 -26.63 -1.86
C GLY A 415 2.37 -25.87 -1.02
N SER A 416 2.74 -25.32 0.14
CA SER A 416 1.84 -24.47 0.93
C SER A 416 1.72 -23.06 0.35
N GLU A 417 0.61 -22.38 0.69
CA GLU A 417 0.38 -20.99 0.33
C GLU A 417 -0.11 -20.20 1.55
N GLY A 418 0.12 -18.89 1.56
CA GLY A 418 -0.20 -18.04 2.70
C GLY A 418 -0.54 -16.61 2.31
N LEU A 419 -1.41 -15.98 3.10
CA LEU A 419 -1.79 -14.58 2.96
C LEU A 419 -1.45 -13.83 4.24
N GLY A 420 -0.73 -12.72 4.12
CA GLY A 420 -0.42 -11.82 5.23
C GLY A 420 -0.67 -10.37 4.84
N TRP A 421 -1.07 -9.56 5.82
CA TRP A 421 -1.43 -8.16 5.59
C TRP A 421 -1.02 -7.25 6.73
N ALA A 422 -0.95 -5.96 6.44
CA ALA A 422 -0.77 -4.92 7.45
C ALA A 422 -1.43 -3.61 7.00
N GLU A 423 -1.94 -2.82 7.94
CA GLU A 423 -2.24 -1.41 7.71
C GLU A 423 -0.92 -0.64 7.81
N SER A 424 -0.28 -0.33 6.68
CA SER A 424 0.89 0.55 6.69
C SER A 424 0.49 2.00 6.98
N PRO A 425 1.44 2.93 7.20
CA PRO A 425 1.15 4.35 7.36
C PRO A 425 0.53 5.00 6.10
N ARG A 426 0.53 4.29 4.98
CA ARG A 426 -0.04 4.74 3.69
C ARG A 426 -1.31 3.97 3.30
N GLY A 427 -1.71 2.96 4.09
CA GLY A 427 -2.89 2.14 3.87
C GLY A 427 -2.61 0.64 3.79
N SER A 428 -3.58 -0.10 3.25
CA SER A 428 -3.56 -1.57 3.27
C SER A 428 -2.49 -2.18 2.36
N LEU A 429 -1.73 -3.09 2.94
CA LEU A 429 -0.61 -3.80 2.35
C LEU A 429 -0.87 -5.31 2.45
N PHE A 430 -0.68 -6.05 1.36
CA PHE A 430 -0.85 -7.51 1.33
C PHE A 430 0.33 -8.21 0.68
N TYR A 431 0.63 -9.40 1.20
CA TYR A 431 1.57 -10.36 0.65
C TYR A 431 0.86 -11.70 0.50
N ALA A 432 0.84 -12.25 -0.72
CA ALA A 432 0.48 -13.64 -0.96
C ALA A 432 1.72 -14.43 -1.35
N VAL A 433 1.99 -15.51 -0.64
CA VAL A 433 3.19 -16.34 -0.80
C VAL A 433 2.79 -17.74 -1.24
N HIS A 434 3.56 -18.31 -2.16
CA HIS A 434 3.46 -19.70 -2.62
C HIS A 434 4.82 -20.35 -2.43
N ILE A 435 4.84 -21.50 -1.74
CA ILE A 435 6.04 -22.30 -1.49
C ILE A 435 6.11 -23.40 -2.54
N GLY A 436 7.27 -23.51 -3.21
CA GLY A 436 7.52 -24.53 -4.22
C GLY A 436 7.65 -25.93 -3.62
N GLY A 437 7.69 -26.95 -4.49
CA GLY A 437 7.91 -28.34 -4.09
C GLY A 437 9.30 -28.57 -3.45
N ASP A 438 10.24 -27.66 -3.67
CA ASP A 438 11.58 -27.63 -3.08
C ASP A 438 11.65 -26.91 -1.72
N GLY A 439 10.51 -26.43 -1.20
CA GLY A 439 10.43 -25.67 0.05
C GLY A 439 10.94 -24.23 -0.04
N ARG A 440 11.26 -23.74 -1.26
CA ARG A 440 11.67 -22.35 -1.50
C ARG A 440 10.48 -21.50 -1.93
N LEU A 441 10.65 -20.19 -1.90
CA LEU A 441 9.64 -19.27 -2.41
C LEU A 441 9.48 -19.49 -3.92
N ALA A 442 8.27 -19.84 -4.35
CA ALA A 442 7.95 -19.98 -5.77
C ALA A 442 7.30 -18.69 -6.31
N ARG A 443 6.47 -18.02 -5.51
CA ARG A 443 5.86 -16.72 -5.84
C ARG A 443 5.61 -15.90 -4.60
N VAL A 444 5.87 -14.60 -4.70
CA VAL A 444 5.46 -13.60 -3.71
C VAL A 444 4.78 -12.44 -4.42
N LYS A 445 3.45 -12.37 -4.33
CA LYS A 445 2.66 -11.23 -4.82
C LYS A 445 2.65 -10.15 -3.75
N ILE A 446 2.88 -8.90 -4.16
CA ILE A 446 2.82 -7.74 -3.29
C ILE A 446 1.72 -6.81 -3.79
N LYS A 447 0.80 -6.45 -2.90
CA LYS A 447 -0.11 -5.32 -3.10
C LYS A 447 0.28 -4.21 -2.15
N SER A 448 0.93 -3.17 -2.68
CA SER A 448 1.30 -2.00 -1.89
C SER A 448 0.14 -1.00 -1.81
N PRO A 449 0.11 -0.14 -0.79
CA PRO A 449 -0.86 0.95 -0.70
C PRO A 449 -0.69 1.96 -1.84
N SER A 450 0.56 2.21 -2.27
CA SER A 450 0.85 3.12 -3.37
C SER A 450 0.21 2.65 -4.68
N PHE A 451 0.21 1.34 -4.96
CA PHE A 451 -0.42 0.82 -6.19
C PHE A 451 -1.92 1.15 -6.23
N SER A 452 -2.62 0.94 -5.11
CA SER A 452 -4.04 1.29 -5.01
C SER A 452 -4.30 2.80 -5.08
N ASN A 453 -3.48 3.60 -4.39
CA ASN A 453 -3.73 5.03 -4.29
C ASN A 453 -3.25 5.82 -5.53
N TRP A 454 -2.21 5.37 -6.25
CA TRP A 454 -1.86 5.96 -7.54
C TRP A 454 -2.93 5.72 -8.60
N ARG A 455 -3.68 4.62 -8.50
CA ARG A 455 -4.84 4.37 -9.35
C ARG A 455 -5.98 5.36 -9.09
N ALA A 456 -6.18 5.74 -7.83
CA ALA A 456 -7.21 6.69 -7.44
C ALA A 456 -6.78 8.16 -7.65
N PHE A 457 -5.48 8.44 -7.72
CA PHE A 457 -4.93 9.80 -7.78
C PHE A 457 -5.39 10.63 -8.99
N PRO A 458 -5.47 10.12 -10.24
CA PRO A 458 -5.92 10.91 -11.39
C PRO A 458 -7.26 11.62 -11.17
N PHE A 459 -8.19 10.99 -10.44
CA PHE A 459 -9.52 11.53 -10.15
C PHE A 459 -9.49 12.81 -9.30
N THR A 460 -8.37 13.16 -8.67
CA THR A 460 -8.21 14.41 -7.93
C THR A 460 -7.45 15.48 -8.71
N VAL A 461 -6.93 15.15 -9.89
CA VAL A 461 -6.10 16.03 -10.74
C VAL A 461 -6.88 16.53 -11.96
N HIS A 462 -7.79 15.72 -12.50
CA HIS A 462 -8.67 16.17 -13.59
C HIS A 462 -9.48 17.40 -13.18
N GLU A 463 -9.57 18.38 -14.08
CA GLU A 463 -10.31 19.63 -13.87
C GLU A 463 -9.80 20.44 -12.67
N SER A 464 -8.50 20.39 -12.38
CA SER A 464 -7.86 21.12 -11.27
C SER A 464 -6.79 22.11 -11.74
N ASN A 465 -6.28 22.93 -10.81
CA ASN A 465 -5.24 23.91 -11.12
C ASN A 465 -3.82 23.29 -11.05
N MET A 466 -2.99 23.57 -12.05
CA MET A 466 -1.59 23.16 -12.13
C MET A 466 -0.76 23.53 -10.91
N MET A 467 -1.01 24.71 -10.32
CA MET A 467 -0.30 25.23 -9.14
C MET A 467 -0.61 24.43 -7.87
N ASP A 468 -1.70 23.66 -7.85
CA ASP A 468 -2.12 22.83 -6.73
C ASP A 468 -1.61 21.39 -6.85
N TYR A 469 -1.09 20.99 -8.02
CA TYR A 469 -0.66 19.62 -8.29
C TYR A 469 0.34 19.11 -7.24
N ALA A 470 1.38 19.90 -6.92
CA ALA A 470 2.40 19.49 -5.96
C ALA A 470 1.83 19.29 -4.54
N ILE A 471 0.83 20.08 -4.16
CA ILE A 471 0.13 19.93 -2.87
C ILE A 471 -0.72 18.66 -2.89
N ASN A 472 -1.46 18.44 -3.97
CA ASN A 472 -2.27 17.25 -4.16
C ASN A 472 -1.41 15.97 -4.10
N GLU A 473 -0.33 15.90 -4.89
CA GLU A 473 0.63 14.78 -4.89
C GLU A 473 1.17 14.51 -3.48
N ALA A 474 1.69 15.55 -2.80
CA ALA A 474 2.25 15.43 -1.46
C ALA A 474 1.20 14.96 -0.44
N SER A 475 -0.06 15.40 -0.59
CA SER A 475 -1.15 15.08 0.34
C SER A 475 -1.57 13.60 0.30
N PHE A 476 -1.35 12.90 -0.81
CA PHE A 476 -1.55 11.45 -0.87
C PHE A 476 -0.40 10.70 -0.18
N GLY A 477 0.82 11.24 -0.22
CA GLY A 477 2.00 10.68 0.44
C GLY A 477 2.47 9.37 -0.19
N LEU A 478 2.35 9.23 -1.51
CA LEU A 478 2.64 8.00 -2.24
C LEU A 478 4.14 7.78 -2.45
N THR A 479 4.49 6.57 -2.86
CA THR A 479 5.84 6.24 -3.32
C THR A 479 5.74 5.51 -4.65
N ILE A 480 6.56 5.92 -5.62
CA ILE A 480 6.60 5.28 -6.94
C ILE A 480 7.28 3.92 -6.81
N ALA A 481 8.38 3.80 -6.05
CA ALA A 481 8.99 2.49 -5.78
C ALA A 481 8.04 1.50 -5.10
N GLY A 482 7.13 2.01 -4.23
CA GLY A 482 6.08 1.18 -3.66
C GLY A 482 5.06 0.73 -4.70
N CYS A 483 4.73 1.59 -5.66
CA CYS A 483 3.84 1.25 -6.78
C CYS A 483 4.49 0.22 -7.70
N ASP A 484 5.73 0.49 -8.12
CA ASP A 484 6.40 -0.23 -9.19
C ASP A 484 6.97 -1.57 -8.72
N ARG A 485 7.34 -1.67 -7.43
CA ARG A 485 7.91 -2.85 -6.77
C ARG A 485 9.23 -3.32 -7.39
#